data_AF-A0A377Y000-F1
#
_entry.id   AF-A0A377Y000-F1
#
_cell.length_a   1.000
_cell.length_b   1.000
_cell.length_c   1.000
_cell.angle_alpha   90.00
_cell.angle_beta   90.00
_cell.angle_gamma   90.00
#
_symmetry.space_group_name_H-M   'P 1'
#
loop_
_entity.id
_entity.type
_entity.pdbx_description
1 polymer ?
#
loop_
_entity_poly.entity_id
_entity_poly.type
_entity_poly.pdbx_seq_one_letter_code
_entity_poly.pdbx_strand_id
1 'polypeptide(L)'
;MSKAPFPIDPHLTAIAIGYRNLSLIADSVLPRVPVGKAEFKWWKFDLGQGFTVPTTTVGRTSQPNQIEFDAEDETSSTNDYALDAPVPQSDIDNAPANYDPLGRATERVSDIIMLDREVRTSKEVFNAANYPVGNKENLAAAD
;
A
#
# COMPACT_ATOMS: atom_id res chain seq x y z
N MET A 1 -15.54 0.73 11.93
CA MET A 1 -15.46 -0.75 11.82
C MET A 1 -16.85 -1.24 11.44
N SER A 2 -17.11 -1.42 10.14
CA SER A 2 -18.39 -1.97 9.67
C SER A 2 -18.58 -3.36 10.29
N LYS A 3 -19.68 -3.57 11.02
CA LYS A 3 -20.07 -4.88 11.55
C LYS A 3 -20.50 -5.72 10.35
N ALA A 4 -19.56 -6.44 9.73
CA ALA A 4 -19.93 -7.49 8.80
C ALA A 4 -20.86 -8.49 9.54
N PRO A 5 -21.94 -8.99 8.92
CA PRO A 5 -22.96 -9.82 9.58
C PRO A 5 -22.47 -11.22 9.95
N PHE A 6 -21.21 -11.55 9.66
CA PHE A 6 -20.62 -12.85 9.94
C PHE A 6 -19.85 -12.82 11.26
N PRO A 7 -20.00 -13.82 12.14
CA PRO A 7 -19.21 -13.92 13.35
C PRO A 7 -17.72 -14.00 12.97
N ILE A 8 -16.93 -13.08 13.52
CA ILE A 8 -15.48 -13.05 13.31
C ILE A 8 -14.86 -14.19 14.11
N ASP A 9 -14.15 -15.09 13.43
CA ASP A 9 -13.35 -16.12 14.10
C ASP A 9 -12.01 -15.50 14.57
N PRO A 10 -11.75 -15.39 15.89
CA PRO A 10 -10.52 -14.81 16.40
C PRO A 10 -9.27 -15.65 16.08
N HIS A 11 -9.41 -16.97 15.90
CA HIS A 11 -8.29 -17.87 15.58
C HIS A 11 -7.81 -17.62 14.14
N LEU A 12 -8.74 -17.66 13.19
CA LEU A 12 -8.41 -17.39 11.77
C LEU A 12 -7.92 -15.96 11.56
N THR A 13 -8.48 -14.99 12.31
CA THR A 13 -8.01 -13.61 12.28
C THR A 13 -6.56 -13.50 12.77
N ALA A 14 -6.19 -14.22 13.83
CA ALA A 14 -4.81 -14.23 14.33
C ALA A 14 -3.83 -14.82 13.31
N ILE A 15 -4.23 -15.89 12.60
CA ILE A 15 -3.44 -16.48 11.51
C ILE A 15 -3.24 -15.47 10.37
N ALA A 16 -4.31 -14.79 9.95
CA ALA A 16 -4.24 -13.78 8.89
C ALA A 16 -3.34 -12.59 9.27
N ILE A 17 -3.39 -12.13 10.52
CA ILE A 17 -2.53 -11.03 11.02
C ILE A 17 -1.07 -11.50 11.15
N GLY A 18 -0.85 -12.73 11.59
CA GLY A 18 0.48 -13.30 11.81
C GLY A 18 1.21 -13.68 10.53
N TYR A 19 0.47 -13.94 9.45
CA TYR A 19 1.05 -14.28 8.15
C TYR A 19 1.94 -13.13 7.64
N ARG A 20 3.21 -13.44 7.36
CA ARG A 20 4.13 -12.53 6.69
C ARG A 20 5.03 -13.28 5.72
N ASN A 21 5.16 -12.76 4.51
CA ASN A 21 6.16 -13.19 3.54
C ASN A 21 7.30 -12.15 3.52
N LEU A 22 8.49 -12.54 3.99
CA LEU A 22 9.64 -11.65 4.13
C LEU A 22 10.26 -11.21 2.79
N SER A 23 9.92 -11.90 1.70
CA SER A 23 10.43 -11.58 0.36
C SER A 23 9.62 -10.48 -0.33
N LEU A 24 8.42 -10.15 0.15
CA LEU A 24 7.58 -9.09 -0.41
C LEU A 24 8.04 -7.72 0.12
N ILE A 25 8.18 -6.75 -0.78
CA ILE A 25 8.71 -5.41 -0.47
C ILE A 25 7.69 -4.29 -0.70
N ALA A 26 6.46 -4.60 -1.11
CA ALA A 26 5.41 -3.62 -1.37
C ALA A 26 5.23 -2.60 -0.25
N ASP A 27 5.21 -3.07 1.00
CA ASP A 27 4.98 -2.21 2.17
C ASP A 27 6.23 -1.40 2.57
N SER A 28 7.42 -1.79 2.09
CA SER A 28 8.66 -1.00 2.26
C SER A 28 8.77 0.12 1.22
N VAL A 29 8.25 -0.10 0.01
CA VAL A 29 8.26 0.89 -1.08
C VAL A 29 7.07 1.85 -0.95
N LEU A 30 5.88 1.33 -0.68
CA LEU A 30 4.64 2.10 -0.47
C LEU A 30 3.99 1.74 0.88
N PRO A 31 4.37 2.43 1.97
CA PRO A 31 3.81 2.19 3.30
C PRO A 31 2.30 2.40 3.37
N ARG A 32 1.63 1.62 4.22
CA ARG A 32 0.19 1.76 4.47
C ARG A 32 -0.09 2.98 5.34
N VAL A 33 -0.91 3.89 4.85
CA VAL A 33 -1.43 5.03 5.62
C VAL A 33 -2.93 4.79 5.86
N PRO A 34 -3.38 4.72 7.12
CA PRO A 34 -4.80 4.56 7.42
C PRO A 34 -5.56 5.84 7.04
N VAL A 35 -6.64 5.69 6.28
CA VAL A 35 -7.53 6.79 5.90
C VAL A 35 -8.89 6.66 6.60
N GLY A 36 -9.51 7.79 6.91
CA GLY A 36 -10.78 7.83 7.66
C GLY A 36 -12.02 7.55 6.82
N LYS A 37 -11.94 7.70 5.49
CA LYS A 37 -13.05 7.50 4.54
C LYS A 37 -12.55 6.74 3.31
N ALA A 38 -13.46 5.99 2.68
CA ALA A 38 -13.15 5.26 1.46
C ALA A 38 -12.86 6.21 0.29
N GLU A 39 -13.63 7.28 0.16
CA GLU A 39 -13.31 8.41 -0.73
C GLU A 39 -12.69 9.53 0.11
N PHE A 40 -11.50 9.98 -0.28
CA PHE A 40 -10.79 11.03 0.43
C PHE A 40 -10.11 11.99 -0.55
N LYS A 41 -9.93 13.22 -0.08
CA LYS A 41 -9.11 14.22 -0.75
C LYS A 41 -7.76 14.29 -0.07
N TRP A 42 -6.72 14.51 -0.85
CA TRP A 42 -5.36 14.65 -0.35
C TRP A 42 -4.65 15.78 -1.11
N TRP A 43 -3.70 16.39 -0.41
CA TRP A 43 -2.88 17.47 -0.93
C TRP A 43 -1.68 16.92 -1.66
N LYS A 44 -1.63 17.19 -2.96
CA LYS A 44 -0.48 16.91 -3.80
C LYS A 44 0.44 18.13 -3.79
N PHE A 45 1.64 17.93 -3.26
CA PHE A 45 2.68 18.93 -3.23
C PHE A 45 3.60 18.77 -4.43
N ASP A 46 3.98 19.88 -5.06
CA ASP A 46 5.02 19.86 -6.07
C ASP A 46 6.39 19.62 -5.43
N LEU A 47 7.18 18.70 -6.01
CA LEU A 47 8.55 18.43 -5.59
C LEU A 47 9.42 19.69 -5.69
N GLY A 48 9.16 20.55 -6.67
CA GLY A 48 9.90 21.81 -6.86
C GLY A 48 9.85 22.72 -5.64
N GLN A 49 8.70 22.79 -4.96
CA GLN A 49 8.50 23.65 -3.79
C GLN A 49 9.10 23.08 -2.49
N GLY A 50 9.14 21.75 -2.36
CA GLY A 50 9.68 21.08 -1.17
C GLY A 50 11.20 20.93 -1.13
N PHE A 51 11.86 20.86 -2.29
CA PHE A 51 13.29 20.56 -2.41
C PHE A 51 14.17 21.74 -2.87
N THR A 52 13.57 22.89 -3.20
CA THR A 52 14.35 24.10 -3.47
C THR A 52 14.61 24.85 -2.17
N VAL A 53 15.89 25.15 -1.89
CA VAL A 53 16.28 25.98 -0.74
C VAL A 53 16.36 27.43 -1.22
N PRO A 54 15.39 28.29 -0.89
CA PRO A 54 15.51 29.71 -1.19
C PRO A 54 16.62 30.33 -0.34
N THR A 55 17.16 31.45 -0.80
CA THR A 55 18.19 32.17 -0.07
C THR A 55 17.68 32.58 1.32
N THR A 56 18.26 31.97 2.36
CA THR A 56 17.91 32.18 3.77
C THR A 56 18.66 33.35 4.42
N THR A 57 19.57 34.01 3.68
CA THR A 57 20.32 35.14 4.22
C THR A 57 19.44 36.39 4.32
N VAL A 58 19.36 36.95 5.52
CA VAL A 58 18.61 38.19 5.79
C VAL A 58 19.58 39.32 6.13
N GLY A 59 19.44 40.48 5.48
CA GLY A 59 20.24 41.67 5.76
C GLY A 59 19.79 42.41 7.04
N ARG A 60 20.66 43.21 7.66
CA ARG A 60 20.43 43.84 8.99
C ARG A 60 19.17 44.71 9.09
N THR A 61 18.63 45.21 7.97
CA THR A 61 17.40 46.01 7.90
C THR A 61 16.36 45.43 6.94
N SER A 62 16.63 44.28 6.31
CA SER A 62 15.72 43.69 5.32
C SER A 62 14.68 42.80 6.00
N GLN A 63 13.48 42.75 5.40
CA GLN A 63 12.48 41.75 5.78
C GLN A 63 12.90 40.36 5.28
N PRO A 64 12.60 39.29 6.03
CA PRO A 64 12.82 37.91 5.59
C PRO A 64 12.07 37.62 4.29
N ASN A 65 12.65 36.74 3.46
CA ASN A 65 11.94 36.19 2.31
C ASN A 65 10.76 35.34 2.79
N GLN A 66 9.61 35.48 2.12
CA GLN A 66 8.43 34.68 2.33
C GLN A 66 8.43 33.53 1.32
N ILE A 67 7.99 32.35 1.76
CA ILE A 67 7.89 31.15 0.94
C ILE A 67 6.43 30.72 1.00
N GLU A 68 5.83 30.49 -0.15
CA GLU A 68 4.49 29.94 -0.30
C GLU A 68 4.62 28.47 -0.69
N PHE A 69 3.84 27.62 -0.03
CA PHE A 69 3.72 26.21 -0.36
C PHE A 69 2.32 26.01 -0.92
N ASP A 70 2.23 25.81 -2.21
CA ASP A 70 0.98 25.48 -2.88
C ASP A 70 0.74 23.98 -2.77
N ALA A 71 -0.53 23.61 -2.65
CA ALA A 71 -0.93 22.22 -2.69
C ALA A 71 -2.19 22.09 -3.54
N GLU A 72 -2.19 21.09 -4.43
CA GLU A 72 -3.35 20.78 -5.25
C GLU A 72 -4.23 19.73 -4.54
N ASP A 73 -5.54 19.95 -4.53
CA ASP A 73 -6.50 18.98 -4.02
C ASP A 73 -6.72 17.86 -5.06
N GLU A 74 -6.20 16.66 -4.82
CA GLU A 74 -6.54 15.46 -5.58
C GLU A 74 -7.56 14.61 -4.81
N THR A 75 -8.48 13.96 -5.55
CA THR A 75 -9.47 13.04 -4.98
C THR A 75 -9.06 11.61 -5.32
N SER A 76 -9.07 10.73 -4.32
CA SER A 76 -8.79 9.31 -4.49
C SER A 76 -9.79 8.44 -3.72
N SER A 77 -9.89 7.18 -4.11
CA SER A 77 -10.76 6.20 -3.48
C SER A 77 -10.02 4.90 -3.16
N THR A 78 -10.37 4.28 -2.03
CA THR A 78 -9.91 2.94 -1.67
C THR A 78 -10.82 1.90 -2.29
N ASN A 79 -10.24 0.93 -3.00
CA ASN A 79 -10.96 -0.25 -3.49
C ASN A 79 -10.81 -1.42 -2.51
N ASP A 80 -11.89 -2.17 -2.33
CA ASP A 80 -11.89 -3.37 -1.50
C ASP A 80 -11.40 -4.58 -2.32
N TYR A 81 -10.46 -5.34 -1.76
CA TYR A 81 -9.92 -6.57 -2.34
C TYR A 81 -10.11 -7.71 -1.35
N ALA A 82 -10.96 -8.67 -1.69
CA ALA A 82 -11.27 -9.83 -0.86
C ALA A 82 -11.33 -11.10 -1.71
N LEU A 83 -11.01 -12.23 -1.10
CA LEU A 83 -11.07 -13.57 -1.71
C LEU A 83 -11.68 -14.55 -0.72
N ASP A 84 -12.55 -15.42 -1.23
CA ASP A 84 -13.15 -16.50 -0.47
C ASP A 84 -12.52 -17.85 -0.87
N ALA A 85 -12.12 -18.64 0.12
CA ALA A 85 -11.63 -20.00 -0.07
C ALA A 85 -12.59 -20.99 0.60
N PRO A 86 -13.54 -21.60 -0.15
CA PRO A 86 -14.42 -22.62 0.40
C PRO A 86 -13.62 -23.89 0.68
N VAL A 87 -13.74 -24.41 1.91
CA VAL A 87 -13.16 -25.70 2.31
C VAL A 87 -14.32 -26.69 2.48
N PRO A 88 -14.35 -27.82 1.74
CA PRO A 88 -15.37 -28.84 1.90
C PRO A 88 -15.38 -29.43 3.31
N GLN A 89 -16.57 -29.68 3.87
CA GLN A 89 -16.70 -30.29 5.20
C GLN A 89 -16.03 -31.68 5.27
N SER A 90 -16.05 -32.43 4.17
CA SER A 90 -15.34 -33.73 4.06
C SER A 90 -13.85 -33.61 4.36
N ASP A 91 -13.23 -32.50 3.97
CA ASP A 91 -11.78 -32.31 4.13
C ASP A 91 -11.44 -31.88 5.57
N ILE A 92 -12.40 -31.23 6.25
CA ILE A 92 -12.32 -30.91 7.67
C ILE A 92 -12.46 -32.19 8.50
N ASP A 93 -13.45 -33.02 8.18
CA ASP A 93 -13.73 -34.25 8.92
C ASP A 93 -12.62 -35.31 8.74
N ASN A 94 -11.95 -35.32 7.58
CA ASN A 94 -10.84 -36.22 7.28
C ASN A 94 -9.46 -35.64 7.63
N ALA A 95 -9.38 -34.46 8.24
CA ALA A 95 -8.11 -33.83 8.56
C ALA A 95 -7.34 -34.63 9.63
N PRO A 96 -6.02 -34.87 9.46
CA PRO A 96 -5.21 -35.49 10.49
C PRO A 96 -5.08 -34.58 11.71
N ALA A 97 -4.87 -35.16 12.90
CA ALA A 97 -4.92 -34.45 14.20
C ALA A 97 -3.99 -33.22 14.34
N ASN A 98 -3.00 -33.04 13.45
CA ASN A 98 -2.05 -31.93 13.44
C ASN A 98 -2.18 -31.01 12.22
N TYR A 99 -3.29 -31.07 11.47
CA TYR A 99 -3.50 -30.25 10.28
C TYR A 99 -4.81 -29.47 10.38
N ASP A 100 -4.70 -28.14 10.34
CA ASP A 100 -5.84 -27.23 10.28
C ASP A 100 -6.09 -26.80 8.82
N PRO A 101 -7.06 -27.41 8.12
CA PRO A 101 -7.36 -27.07 6.73
C PRO A 101 -7.92 -25.65 6.58
N LEU A 102 -8.63 -25.13 7.59
CA LEU A 102 -9.16 -23.77 7.59
C LEU A 102 -8.05 -22.74 7.79
N GLY A 103 -7.19 -22.97 8.78
CA GLY A 103 -6.00 -22.14 9.02
C GLY A 103 -5.11 -22.05 7.77
N ARG A 104 -4.85 -23.18 7.11
CA ARG A 104 -4.05 -23.21 5.88
C ARG A 104 -4.73 -22.52 4.69
N ALA A 105 -6.05 -22.63 4.56
CA ALA A 105 -6.80 -21.87 3.56
C ALA A 105 -6.68 -20.36 3.82
N THR A 106 -6.81 -19.93 5.08
CA THR A 106 -6.64 -18.53 5.49
C THR A 106 -5.22 -18.01 5.21
N GLU A 107 -4.18 -18.79 5.49
CA GLU A 107 -2.79 -18.43 5.16
C GLU A 107 -2.62 -18.22 3.65
N ARG A 108 -3.12 -19.14 2.82
CA ARG A 108 -2.99 -19.05 1.35
C ARG A 108 -3.75 -17.86 0.78
N VAL A 109 -4.97 -17.61 1.26
CA VAL A 109 -5.74 -16.44 0.85
C VAL A 109 -5.00 -15.16 1.23
N SER A 110 -4.44 -15.10 2.43
CA SER A 110 -3.65 -13.96 2.90
C SER A 110 -2.41 -13.72 2.02
N ASP A 111 -1.69 -14.78 1.66
CA ASP A 111 -0.53 -14.70 0.75
C ASP A 111 -0.90 -14.15 -0.62
N ILE A 112 -1.99 -14.66 -1.23
CA ILE A 112 -2.44 -14.19 -2.54
C ILE A 112 -2.83 -12.71 -2.51
N ILE A 113 -3.50 -12.25 -1.44
CA ILE A 113 -3.84 -10.83 -1.27
C ILE A 113 -2.57 -9.97 -1.12
N MET A 114 -1.55 -10.45 -0.40
CA MET A 114 -0.26 -9.76 -0.30
C MET A 114 0.47 -9.73 -1.65
N LEU A 115 0.42 -10.81 -2.42
CA LEU A 115 1.01 -10.89 -3.75
C LEU A 115 0.32 -9.95 -4.75
N ASP A 116 -1.01 -9.87 -4.72
CA ASP A 116 -1.76 -8.90 -5.54
C ASP A 116 -1.31 -7.47 -5.24
N ARG A 117 -1.12 -7.14 -3.95
CA ARG A 117 -0.59 -5.84 -3.54
C ARG A 117 0.82 -5.59 -4.09
N GLU A 118 1.70 -6.58 -4.06
CA GLU A 118 3.05 -6.48 -4.66
C GLU A 118 2.98 -6.13 -6.14
N VAL A 119 2.13 -6.83 -6.90
CA VAL A 119 1.94 -6.57 -8.33
C VAL A 119 1.38 -5.17 -8.56
N ARG A 120 0.43 -4.69 -7.75
CA ARG A 120 -0.12 -3.34 -7.86
C ARG A 120 0.93 -2.27 -7.55
N THR A 121 1.68 -2.42 -6.47
CA THR A 121 2.78 -1.50 -6.12
C THR A 121 3.83 -1.47 -7.22
N SER A 122 4.23 -2.64 -7.75
CA SER A 122 5.17 -2.72 -8.87
C SER A 122 4.63 -2.01 -10.12
N LYS A 123 3.35 -2.19 -10.46
CA LYS A 123 2.75 -1.53 -11.62
C LYS A 123 2.79 0.00 -11.49
N GLU A 124 2.55 0.54 -10.30
CA GLU A 124 2.58 1.99 -10.10
C GLU A 124 4.00 2.58 -10.04
N VAL A 125 4.91 1.92 -9.34
CA VAL A 125 6.29 2.40 -9.19
C VAL A 125 7.08 2.29 -10.50
N PHE A 126 6.83 1.27 -11.32
CA PHE A 126 7.50 1.13 -12.63
C PHE A 126 6.71 1.78 -13.77
N ASN A 127 5.60 2.48 -13.48
CA ASN A 127 4.89 3.24 -14.50
C ASN A 127 5.68 4.50 -14.87
N ALA A 128 6.31 4.47 -16.05
CA ALA A 128 7.08 5.60 -16.58
C ALA A 128 6.28 6.89 -16.76
N ALA A 129 4.95 6.85 -16.78
CA ALA A 129 4.09 8.04 -16.83
C ALA A 129 4.08 8.83 -15.51
N ASN A 130 4.36 8.17 -14.39
CA ASN A 130 4.39 8.80 -13.06
C ASN A 130 5.65 9.66 -12.84
N TYR A 131 6.64 9.58 -13.75
CA TYR A 131 7.93 10.26 -13.62
C TYR A 131 8.15 11.30 -14.74
N PRO A 132 8.55 12.54 -14.39
CA PRO A 132 9.07 13.52 -15.33
C PRO A 132 10.23 12.94 -16.16
N VAL A 133 10.45 13.47 -17.35
CA VAL A 133 11.47 12.96 -18.30
C VAL A 133 12.87 12.89 -17.68
N GLY A 134 13.24 13.84 -16.82
CA GLY A 134 14.54 13.84 -16.14
C GLY A 134 14.70 12.84 -15.00
N ASN A 135 13.61 12.22 -14.54
CA ASN A 135 13.60 11.29 -13.40
C ASN A 135 13.34 9.84 -13.84
N LYS A 136 13.65 9.51 -15.10
CA LYS A 136 13.57 8.16 -15.64
C LYS A 136 14.62 7.97 -16.72
N GLU A 137 15.18 6.77 -16.76
CA GLU A 137 16.10 6.35 -17.80
C GLU A 137 15.69 4.95 -18.27
N ASN A 138 15.61 4.77 -19.59
CA ASN A 138 15.37 3.46 -20.17
C ASN A 138 16.70 2.91 -20.66
N LEU A 139 17.28 1.97 -19.91
CA LEU A 139 18.52 1.32 -20.28
C LEU A 139 18.24 0.34 -21.43
N ALA A 140 18.66 0.69 -22.65
CA ALA A 140 18.74 -0.27 -23.75
C ALA A 140 20.04 -1.08 -23.62
N ALA A 141 19.99 -2.38 -23.93
CA ALA A 141 21.20 -3.17 -24.02
C ALA A 141 22.10 -2.59 -25.14
N ALA A 142 23.34 -2.25 -24.80
CA ALA A 142 24.38 -2.09 -25.80
C ALA A 142 24.75 -3.51 -26.28
N ASP A 143 24.44 -3.81 -27.54
CA ASP A 143 25.06 -4.93 -28.26
C ASP A 143 26.45 -4.48 -28.76
#